data_AF-A0A7W1T433-F1
#
_entry.id   AF-A0A7W1T433-F1
#
_cell.length_a   1.000
_cell.length_b   1.000
_cell.length_c   1.000
_cell.angle_alpha   90.00
_cell.angle_beta   90.00
_cell.angle_gamma   90.00
#
_symmetry.space_group_name_H-M   'P 1'
#
loop_
_entity.id
_entity.type
_entity.pdbx_description
1 polymer ?
#
loop_
_entity_poly.entity_id
_entity_poly.type
_entity_poly.pdbx_seq_one_letter_code
_entity_poly.pdbx_strand_id
1 'polypeptide(L)'
;MDWKEVVLREEALRRAMLASDVSSLDRLLADELVFVDHLGQKVTKQDDLEAHGQKLFQLHQLDIVAQDKRVVGGNVVTVSEVVLAGIADGETFTDRLVYTRVWRKDVEHGWQVISGRCTRIQ
;
A
#
# COMPACT_ATOMS: atom_id res chain seq x y z
N MET A 1 -16.74 -1.87 -14.61
CA MET A 1 -16.43 -0.80 -13.62
C MET A 1 -15.09 -1.15 -13.00
N ASP A 2 -14.05 -0.52 -13.54
CA ASP A 2 -12.64 -0.86 -13.32
C ASP A 2 -12.18 -0.79 -11.85
N TRP A 3 -12.85 0.02 -11.03
CA TRP A 3 -12.57 0.12 -9.61
C TRP A 3 -12.86 -1.16 -8.81
N LYS A 4 -13.72 -2.06 -9.29
CA LYS A 4 -14.02 -3.33 -8.59
C LYS A 4 -12.81 -4.27 -8.58
N GLU A 5 -12.05 -4.31 -9.68
CA GLU A 5 -10.79 -5.06 -9.76
C GLU A 5 -9.74 -4.47 -8.81
N VAL A 6 -9.72 -3.14 -8.68
CA VAL A 6 -8.82 -2.43 -7.76
C VAL A 6 -9.16 -2.72 -6.30
N VAL A 7 -10.42 -2.93 -5.93
CA VAL A 7 -10.78 -3.41 -4.57
C VAL A 7 -10.12 -4.75 -4.26
N LEU A 8 -10.16 -5.69 -5.22
CA LEU A 8 -9.54 -7.00 -5.03
C LEU A 8 -8.02 -6.89 -4.90
N ARG A 9 -7.43 -5.93 -5.61
CA ARG A 9 -5.98 -5.66 -5.59
C ARG A 9 -5.54 -4.92 -4.31
N GLU A 10 -6.35 -4.01 -3.79
CA GLU A 10 -6.16 -3.41 -2.46
C GLU A 10 -6.16 -4.47 -1.36
N GLU A 11 -7.12 -5.40 -1.42
CA GLU A 11 -7.19 -6.49 -0.45
C GLU A 11 -6.03 -7.50 -0.62
N ALA A 12 -5.59 -7.77 -1.86
CA ALA A 12 -4.38 -8.55 -2.10
C ALA A 12 -3.12 -7.85 -1.55
N LEU A 13 -3.01 -6.54 -1.74
CA LEU A 13 -1.92 -5.71 -1.22
C LEU A 13 -1.89 -5.74 0.30
N ARG A 14 -3.04 -5.54 0.94
CA ARG A 14 -3.19 -5.66 2.40
C ARG A 14 -2.69 -6.99 2.93
N ARG A 15 -3.10 -8.11 2.32
CA ARG A 15 -2.65 -9.45 2.73
C ARG A 15 -1.15 -9.65 2.52
N ALA A 16 -0.62 -9.16 1.40
CA ALA A 16 0.81 -9.24 1.11
C ALA A 16 1.63 -8.44 2.13
N MET A 17 1.18 -7.24 2.50
CA MET A 17 1.81 -6.42 3.54
C MET A 17 1.80 -7.12 4.91
N LEU A 18 0.66 -7.69 5.32
CA LEU A 18 0.53 -8.43 6.59
C LEU A 18 1.41 -9.68 6.64
N ALA A 19 1.51 -10.41 5.52
CA ALA A 19 2.36 -11.60 5.43
C ALA A 19 3.84 -11.28 5.17
N SER A 20 4.18 -10.02 4.89
CA SER A 20 5.47 -9.63 4.29
C SER A 20 5.82 -10.49 3.05
N ASP A 21 4.82 -10.77 2.21
CA ASP A 21 4.97 -11.53 0.97
C ASP A 21 5.54 -10.64 -0.13
N VAL A 22 6.88 -10.56 -0.15
CA VAL A 22 7.66 -9.78 -1.11
C VAL A 22 7.31 -10.12 -2.56
N SER A 23 7.04 -11.39 -2.89
CA SER A 23 6.71 -11.80 -4.26
C SER A 23 5.35 -11.27 -4.72
N SER A 24 4.37 -11.21 -3.81
CA SER A 24 3.07 -10.62 -4.13
C SER A 24 3.12 -9.09 -4.16
N LEU A 25 3.89 -8.47 -3.26
CA LEU A 25 4.14 -7.03 -3.28
C LEU A 25 4.80 -6.60 -4.59
N ASP A 26 5.81 -7.33 -5.05
CA ASP A 26 6.53 -7.05 -6.30
C ASP A 26 5.59 -6.99 -7.51
N ARG A 27 4.58 -7.87 -7.57
CA ARG A 27 3.57 -7.87 -8.64
C ARG A 27 2.56 -6.73 -8.53
N LEU A 28 2.30 -6.23 -7.31
CA LEU A 28 1.28 -5.20 -7.03
C LEU A 28 1.83 -3.78 -7.09
N LEU A 29 3.14 -3.61 -7.02
CA LEU A 29 3.84 -2.33 -7.08
C LEU A 29 4.53 -2.18 -8.44
N ALA A 30 4.30 -1.06 -9.11
CA ALA A 30 4.98 -0.76 -10.37
C ALA A 30 6.45 -0.40 -10.13
N ASP A 31 7.32 -0.69 -11.11
CA ASP A 31 8.77 -0.43 -10.97
C ASP A 31 9.11 1.05 -10.78
N GLU A 32 8.29 1.93 -11.35
CA GLU A 32 8.40 3.38 -11.24
C GLU A 32 7.64 3.98 -10.04
N LEU A 33 7.24 3.14 -9.07
CA LEU A 33 6.55 3.57 -7.87
C LEU A 33 7.29 4.70 -7.16
N VAL A 34 6.57 5.78 -6.88
CA VAL A 34 6.96 6.78 -5.90
C VAL A 34 5.95 6.80 -4.76
N PHE A 35 6.35 6.26 -3.62
CA PHE A 35 5.57 6.30 -2.39
C PHE A 35 6.11 7.39 -1.45
N VAL A 36 5.24 8.11 -0.75
CA VAL A 36 5.63 9.06 0.29
C VAL A 36 5.14 8.56 1.65
N ASP A 37 6.07 8.25 2.55
CA ASP A 37 5.73 7.75 3.88
C ASP A 37 5.13 8.84 4.79
N HIS A 38 4.77 8.44 6.01
CA HIS A 38 4.16 9.31 7.00
C HIS A 38 5.12 10.38 7.55
N LEU A 39 6.42 10.27 7.28
CA LEU A 39 7.46 11.25 7.60
C LEU A 39 7.78 12.18 6.42
N GLY A 40 7.16 11.96 5.26
CA GLY A 40 7.39 12.74 4.03
C GLY A 40 8.58 12.24 3.20
N GLN A 41 9.15 11.09 3.53
CA GLN A 41 10.25 10.49 2.78
C GLN A 41 9.73 9.79 1.53
N LYS A 42 10.51 9.86 0.44
CA LYS A 42 10.22 9.11 -0.78
C LYS A 42 10.77 7.70 -0.66
N VAL A 43 9.93 6.72 -0.89
CA VAL A 43 10.22 5.28 -0.84
C VAL A 43 9.96 4.71 -2.22
N THR A 44 10.97 4.04 -2.79
CA THR A 44 10.84 3.34 -4.07
C THR A 44 10.23 1.95 -3.86
N LYS A 45 9.86 1.27 -4.95
CA LYS A 45 9.46 -0.15 -4.90
C LYS A 45 10.53 -1.01 -4.22
N GLN A 46 11.79 -0.85 -4.59
CA GLN A 46 12.87 -1.70 -4.05
C GLN A 46 13.06 -1.46 -2.55
N ASP A 47 13.02 -0.21 -2.09
CA ASP A 47 13.11 0.11 -0.66
C ASP A 47 11.97 -0.55 0.14
N ASP A 48 10.73 -0.52 -0.38
CA ASP A 48 9.56 -1.14 0.26
C ASP A 48 9.70 -2.67 0.33
N LEU A 49 10.13 -3.30 -0.76
CA LEU A 49 10.36 -4.74 -0.83
C LEU A 49 11.49 -5.19 0.09
N GLU A 50 12.59 -4.44 0.14
CA GLU A 50 13.72 -4.71 1.04
C GLU A 50 13.30 -4.59 2.52
N ALA A 51 12.52 -3.56 2.87
CA ALA A 51 12.02 -3.37 4.23
C ALA A 51 11.14 -4.54 4.69
N HIS A 52 10.26 -5.04 3.82
CA HIS A 52 9.46 -6.23 4.07
C HIS A 52 10.29 -7.51 4.11
N GLY A 53 11.26 -7.68 3.20
CA GLY A 53 12.14 -8.85 3.14
C GLY A 53 13.05 -8.98 4.37
N GLN A 54 13.55 -7.86 4.88
CA GLN A 54 14.34 -7.77 6.11
C GLN A 54 13.48 -7.77 7.38
N LYS A 55 12.16 -7.70 7.24
CA LYS A 55 11.20 -7.62 8.36
C LYS A 55 11.47 -6.44 9.31
N LEU A 56 12.01 -5.34 8.77
CA LEU A 56 12.24 -4.10 9.53
C LEU A 56 10.92 -3.53 10.08
N PHE A 57 9.83 -3.80 9.35
CA PHE A 57 8.48 -3.46 9.72
C PHE A 57 7.56 -4.66 9.55
N GLN A 58 6.96 -5.12 10.63
CA GLN A 58 6.06 -6.28 10.63
C GLN A 58 4.68 -5.87 11.10
N LEU A 59 3.69 -6.02 10.23
CA LEU A 59 2.30 -5.76 10.54
C LEU A 59 1.63 -7.01 11.08
N HIS A 60 0.96 -6.87 12.21
CA HIS A 60 0.07 -7.90 12.74
C HIS A 60 -1.41 -7.52 12.57
N GLN A 61 -1.68 -6.22 12.36
CA GLN A 61 -3.00 -5.68 12.08
C GLN A 61 -2.89 -4.61 11.01
N LEU A 62 -3.84 -4.63 10.08
CA LEU A 62 -4.10 -3.57 9.12
C LEU A 62 -5.58 -3.70 8.78
N ASP A 63 -6.43 -2.82 9.29
CA ASP A 63 -7.87 -2.85 9.09
C ASP A 63 -8.31 -1.61 8.33
N ILE A 64 -9.07 -1.81 7.26
CA ILE A 64 -9.63 -0.74 6.45
C ILE A 64 -10.93 -0.27 7.10
N VAL A 65 -10.92 0.96 7.60
CA VAL A 65 -12.08 1.59 8.27
C VAL A 65 -13.04 2.17 7.24
N ALA A 66 -12.50 2.88 6.26
CA ALA A 66 -13.25 3.51 5.18
C ALA A 66 -12.40 3.55 3.93
N GLN A 67 -13.03 3.51 2.76
CA GLN A 67 -12.33 3.55 1.49
C GLN A 67 -13.14 4.26 0.40
N ASP A 68 -12.64 5.41 -0.03
CA ASP A 68 -13.13 6.13 -1.19
C ASP A 68 -12.41 5.69 -2.47
N LYS A 69 -13.12 5.82 -3.61
CA LYS A 69 -12.63 5.41 -4.92
C LYS A 69 -13.02 6.43 -5.97
N ARG A 70 -12.08 6.80 -6.84
CA ARG A 70 -12.33 7.67 -7.99
C ARG A 70 -11.63 7.13 -9.22
N VAL A 71 -12.33 7.09 -10.36
CA VAL A 71 -11.73 6.78 -11.66
C VAL A 71 -11.31 8.09 -12.31
N VAL A 72 -10.04 8.21 -12.71
CA VAL A 72 -9.47 9.43 -13.30
C VAL A 72 -8.58 9.04 -14.46
N GLY A 73 -8.96 9.41 -15.70
CA GLY A 73 -8.13 9.18 -16.89
C GLY A 73 -7.74 7.71 -17.12
N GLY A 74 -8.63 6.77 -16.80
CA GLY A 74 -8.36 5.32 -16.90
C GLY A 74 -7.60 4.72 -15.71
N ASN A 75 -7.12 5.56 -14.77
CA ASN A 75 -6.54 5.13 -13.50
C ASN A 75 -7.61 5.09 -12.40
N VAL A 76 -7.30 4.43 -11.29
CA VAL A 76 -8.13 4.45 -10.08
C VAL A 76 -7.35 5.03 -8.92
N VAL A 77 -7.92 6.03 -8.27
CA VAL A 77 -7.40 6.59 -7.02
C VAL A 77 -8.22 6.00 -5.87
N THR A 78 -7.53 5.45 -4.87
CA THR A 78 -8.13 5.02 -3.62
C THR A 78 -7.66 5.94 -2.49
N VAL A 79 -8.57 6.24 -1.57
CA VAL A 79 -8.24 6.92 -0.31
C VAL A 79 -8.78 6.03 0.80
N SER A 80 -7.89 5.40 1.56
CA SER A 80 -8.24 4.41 2.57
C SER A 80 -7.81 4.89 3.95
N GLU A 81 -8.78 5.00 4.84
CA GLU A 81 -8.49 5.15 6.27
C GLU A 81 -8.25 3.78 6.86
N VAL A 82 -7.12 3.62 7.54
CA VAL A 82 -6.70 2.34 8.11
C VAL A 82 -6.26 2.50 9.55
N VAL A 83 -6.52 1.46 10.34
CA VAL A 83 -5.90 1.23 11.65
C VAL A 83 -4.89 0.11 11.47
N LEU A 84 -3.64 0.32 11.88
CA LEU A 84 -2.60 -0.69 11.76
C LEU A 84 -1.73 -0.76 13.00
N ALA A 85 -1.28 -1.97 13.30
CA ALA A 85 -0.44 -2.26 14.44
C ALA A 85 0.61 -3.28 14.05
N GLY A 86 1.77 -3.18 14.68
CA GLY A 86 2.92 -3.97 14.29
C GLY A 86 4.11 -3.74 15.18
N ILE A 87 5.26 -4.21 14.70
CA ILE A 87 6.57 -4.00 15.30
C ILE A 87 7.45 -3.29 14.28
N ALA A 88 8.09 -2.20 14.72
CA ALA A 88 9.08 -1.45 13.97
C ALA A 88 10.28 -1.22 14.90
N ASP A 89 11.50 -1.51 14.44
CA ASP A 89 12.73 -1.35 15.25
C ASP A 89 12.68 -2.00 16.65
N GLY A 90 11.92 -3.11 16.77
CA GLY A 90 11.72 -3.84 18.04
C GLY A 90 10.65 -3.25 18.97
N GLU A 91 10.04 -2.12 18.61
CA GLU A 91 8.97 -1.47 19.37
C GLU A 91 7.61 -1.76 18.76
N THR A 92 6.62 -2.06 19.60
CA THR A 92 5.24 -2.21 19.16
C THR A 92 4.62 -0.84 18.94
N PHE A 93 3.89 -0.68 17.85
CA PHE A 93 3.17 0.57 17.56
C PHE A 93 1.72 0.28 17.17
N THR A 94 0.88 1.30 17.27
CA THR A 94 -0.49 1.30 16.76
C THR A 94 -0.81 2.67 16.22
N ASP A 95 -1.23 2.73 14.96
CA ASP A 95 -1.44 3.96 14.23
C ASP A 95 -2.72 3.94 13.41
N ARG A 96 -3.25 5.15 13.21
CA ARG A 96 -4.33 5.42 12.29
C ARG A 96 -3.80 6.29 11.16
N LEU A 97 -3.91 5.82 9.93
CA LEU A 97 -3.30 6.43 8.76
C LEU A 97 -4.34 6.57 7.65
N VAL A 98 -4.21 7.61 6.83
CA VAL A 98 -4.90 7.72 5.54
C VAL A 98 -3.90 7.42 4.44
N TYR A 99 -4.16 6.37 3.67
CA TYR A 99 -3.42 6.05 2.45
C TYR A 99 -4.14 6.63 1.25
N THR A 100 -3.40 7.34 0.39
CA THR A 100 -3.86 7.66 -0.96
C THR A 100 -3.02 6.87 -1.94
N ARG A 101 -3.63 6.04 -2.79
CA ARG A 101 -2.90 5.27 -3.83
C ARG A 101 -3.50 5.54 -5.19
N VAL A 102 -2.61 5.60 -6.19
CA VAL A 102 -2.96 5.68 -7.60
C VAL A 102 -2.62 4.35 -8.25
N TRP A 103 -3.63 3.72 -8.83
CA TRP A 103 -3.57 2.45 -9.51
C TRP A 103 -3.64 2.66 -11.01
N ARG A 104 -2.70 2.05 -11.73
CA ARG A 104 -2.72 1.97 -13.20
C ARG A 104 -2.85 0.53 -13.63
N LYS A 105 -3.60 0.28 -14.70
CA LYS A 105 -3.72 -1.05 -15.30
C LYS A 105 -2.54 -1.28 -16.23
N ASP A 106 -1.65 -2.18 -15.84
CA ASP A 106 -0.61 -2.76 -16.68
C ASP A 106 -1.18 -3.90 -17.53
N VAL A 107 -0.58 -4.13 -18.70
CA VAL A 107 -1.03 -5.15 -19.65
C VAL A 107 -0.68 -6.56 -19.18
N GLU A 108 0.44 -6.73 -18.50
CA GLU A 108 0.96 -8.03 -18.05
C GLU A 108 0.54 -8.34 -16.61
N HIS A 109 0.65 -7.36 -15.71
CA HIS A 109 0.47 -7.56 -14.27
C HIS A 109 -0.93 -7.18 -13.77
N GLY A 110 -1.73 -6.52 -14.62
CA GLY A 110 -3.01 -5.93 -14.25
C GLY A 110 -2.83 -4.66 -13.42
N TRP A 111 -3.71 -4.40 -12.45
CA TRP A 111 -3.61 -3.18 -11.65
C TRP A 111 -2.40 -3.19 -10.70
N GLN A 112 -1.59 -2.16 -10.81
CA GLN A 112 -0.43 -1.90 -9.97
C GLN A 112 -0.49 -0.50 -9.37
N VAL A 113 0.08 -0.34 -8.17
CA VAL A 113 0.27 0.97 -7.55
C VAL A 113 1.45 1.66 -8.22
N ILE A 114 1.20 2.82 -8.82
CA ILE A 114 2.24 3.66 -9.46
C ILE A 114 2.66 4.84 -8.58
N SER A 115 1.80 5.25 -7.64
CA SER A 115 2.13 6.26 -6.65
C SER A 115 1.27 6.08 -5.43
N GLY A 116 1.79 6.47 -4.27
CA GLY A 116 0.97 6.57 -3.08
C GLY A 116 1.58 7.46 -2.02
N ARG A 117 0.80 7.71 -0.99
CA ARG A 117 1.28 8.33 0.23
C ARG A 117 0.49 7.83 1.43
N CYS A 118 1.06 7.96 2.61
CA CYS A 118 0.29 7.87 3.84
C CYS A 118 0.48 9.11 4.72
N THR A 119 -0.53 9.43 5.52
CA THR A 119 -0.48 10.51 6.51
C THR A 119 -1.14 10.03 7.78
N ARG A 120 -0.51 10.26 8.94
CA ARG A 120 -1.07 9.90 10.25
C ARG A 120 -2.27 10.79 10.59
N ILE A 121 -3.34 10.21 11.11
CA ILE A 121 -4.47 10.95 11.68
C ILE A 121 -4.11 11.31 13.13
N GLN A 122 -4.25 12.59 13.49
CA GLN A 122 -4.05 13.11 14.85
C GLN A 122 -5.38 13.23 15.58
#